data_AF-A0A286DGF3-F1
#
_entry.id   AF-A0A286DGF3-F1
#
_cell.length_a   1.000
_cell.length_b   1.000
_cell.length_c   1.000
_cell.angle_alpha   90.00
_cell.angle_beta   90.00
_cell.angle_gamma   90.00
#
_symmetry.space_group_name_H-M   'P 1'
#
loop_
_entity.id
_entity.type
_entity.pdbx_description
1 polymer ?
#
loop_
_entity_poly.entity_id
_entity_poly.type
_entity_poly.pdbx_seq_one_letter_code
_entity_poly.pdbx_strand_id
1 'polypeptide(L)'
;MTRKLLVYLDSSDYSVLSDPKRRSAENQSVLARLEDFKRDGRVRFVYSAAAICEMAPQDATHATCAEDRANLLSKLCDRNALVSFDRLIAGEAAQVRTSGPPQFVALSEEGDWFPEMKDFISPVDLVQMFREEMASLKAGLNRRQRRAAESTTFRRGNLRGPARESLSDGPNRRAFDELLAAYPMRPDAARILWNHVVGNATRKQAENAFLESLRDPKWMMKWFHKHHDMLSPVVTWLRGPSVKASDVARNAAARMRAIRNGGDVAEQARLIKEWHPGLIESVWSAVVERTSGIARHPDSSAIEERSPGLNVMLNAYYTVFTDAALTDREPKESDFSDMVHAAYSPYVDIFRADRYMTPHVQRIVTRYGTKVVPRLTELPQSIDDVLQSSLGSAK
;
A
#
# COMPACT_ATOMS: atom_id res chain seq x y z
N MET A 1 11.22 4.50 27.50
CA MET A 1 10.79 3.27 26.79
C MET A 1 11.78 3.01 25.68
N THR A 2 12.32 1.80 25.56
CA THR A 2 13.27 1.43 24.50
C THR A 2 12.54 1.40 23.15
N ARG A 3 13.11 2.02 22.11
CA ARG A 3 12.57 1.94 20.73
C ARG A 3 12.51 0.46 20.30
N LYS A 4 11.38 0.05 19.74
CA LYS A 4 11.23 -1.30 19.17
C LYS A 4 11.91 -1.38 17.82
N LEU A 5 12.52 -2.52 17.52
CA LEU A 5 13.13 -2.80 16.22
C LEU A 5 12.03 -2.99 15.16
N LEU A 6 12.07 -2.23 14.08
CA LEU A 6 11.14 -2.34 12.94
C LEU A 6 11.69 -3.32 11.90
N VAL A 7 10.91 -4.35 11.59
CA VAL A 7 11.29 -5.41 10.64
C VAL A 7 10.25 -5.51 9.52
N TYR A 8 10.70 -5.36 8.28
CA TYR A 8 9.87 -5.52 7.09
C TYR A 8 10.12 -6.89 6.44
N LEU A 9 9.03 -7.63 6.18
CA LEU A 9 9.05 -8.88 5.41
C LEU A 9 8.50 -8.63 4.01
N ASP A 10 9.14 -9.21 3.00
CA ASP A 10 8.60 -9.20 1.63
C ASP A 10 7.51 -10.28 1.47
N SER A 11 6.58 -10.09 0.54
CA SER A 11 5.38 -10.93 0.32
C SER A 11 5.72 -12.41 0.11
N SER A 12 6.88 -12.70 -0.49
CA SER A 12 7.32 -14.06 -0.71
C SER A 12 7.67 -14.79 0.59
N ASP A 13 8.01 -14.10 1.69
CA ASP A 13 8.22 -14.71 3.02
C ASP A 13 6.92 -15.28 3.53
N TYR A 14 5.86 -14.47 3.47
CA TYR A 14 4.54 -14.90 3.91
C TYR A 14 4.09 -16.10 3.09
N SER A 15 4.36 -16.10 1.78
CA SER A 15 4.07 -17.23 0.90
C SER A 15 4.83 -18.49 1.30
N VAL A 16 6.09 -18.39 1.73
CA VAL A 16 6.90 -19.53 2.19
C VAL A 16 6.45 -20.01 3.58
N LEU A 17 6.19 -19.10 4.51
CA LEU A 17 5.89 -19.41 5.91
C LEU A 17 4.44 -19.85 6.12
N SER A 18 3.49 -19.38 5.31
CA SER A 18 2.08 -19.74 5.46
C SER A 18 1.74 -21.07 4.79
N ASP A 19 2.38 -21.40 3.65
CA ASP A 19 2.08 -22.58 2.83
C ASP A 19 2.47 -23.90 3.54
N PRO A 20 1.51 -24.76 3.91
CA PRO A 20 1.79 -26.06 4.52
C PRO A 20 2.74 -26.94 3.70
N LYS A 21 2.74 -26.82 2.37
CA LYS A 21 3.61 -27.59 1.48
C LYS A 21 5.07 -27.13 1.52
N ARG A 22 5.33 -25.89 1.98
CA ARG A 22 6.67 -25.29 2.09
C ARG A 22 7.20 -25.24 3.53
N ARG A 23 6.49 -25.84 4.48
CA ARG A 23 6.87 -25.92 5.91
C ARG A 23 7.98 -26.93 6.17
N SER A 24 9.20 -26.65 5.69
CA SER A 24 10.39 -27.32 6.18
C SER A 24 10.58 -27.09 7.69
N ALA A 25 11.32 -27.98 8.36
CA ALA A 25 11.65 -27.79 9.78
C ALA A 25 12.38 -26.46 10.04
N GLU A 26 13.21 -26.03 9.09
CA GLU A 26 13.90 -24.74 9.11
C GLU A 26 12.92 -23.56 9.07
N ASN A 27 11.96 -23.56 8.12
CA ASN A 27 10.96 -22.50 8.00
C ASN A 27 10.04 -22.43 9.23
N GLN A 28 9.71 -23.59 9.82
CA GLN A 28 8.93 -23.64 11.06
C GLN A 28 9.72 -23.04 12.23
N SER A 29 11.01 -23.34 12.34
CA SER A 29 11.90 -22.74 13.34
C SER A 29 12.03 -21.23 13.16
N VAL A 30 12.15 -20.74 11.91
CA VAL A 30 12.15 -19.31 11.61
C VAL A 30 10.85 -18.67 12.08
N LEU A 31 9.70 -19.20 11.69
CA LEU A 31 8.39 -18.66 12.09
C LEU A 31 8.23 -18.59 13.61
N ALA A 32 8.58 -19.68 14.32
CA ALA A 32 8.52 -19.71 15.78
C ALA A 32 9.39 -18.60 16.41
N ARG A 33 10.61 -18.39 15.90
CA ARG A 33 11.50 -17.31 16.35
C ARG A 33 10.91 -15.92 16.08
N LEU A 34 10.33 -15.68 14.91
CA LEU A 34 9.67 -14.40 14.60
C LEU A 34 8.48 -14.13 15.54
N GLU A 35 7.69 -15.15 15.85
CA GLU A 35 6.59 -15.05 16.81
C GLU A 35 7.07 -14.76 18.24
N ASP A 36 8.18 -15.37 18.65
CA ASP A 36 8.81 -15.10 19.94
C ASP A 36 9.32 -13.65 20.03
N PHE A 37 10.01 -13.16 18.99
CA PHE A 37 10.48 -11.76 18.95
C PHE A 37 9.33 -10.75 19.04
N LYS A 38 8.21 -11.05 18.38
CA LYS A 38 7.00 -10.24 18.50
C LYS A 38 6.45 -10.28 19.92
N ARG A 39 6.30 -11.47 20.51
CA ARG A 39 5.72 -11.68 21.84
C ARG A 39 6.54 -10.99 22.93
N ASP A 40 7.85 -10.98 22.78
CA ASP A 40 8.78 -10.27 23.67
C ASP A 40 8.65 -8.74 23.59
N GLY A 41 7.93 -8.21 22.60
CA GLY A 41 7.64 -6.78 22.45
C GLY A 41 8.83 -5.93 22.02
N ARG A 42 10.01 -6.53 21.80
CA ARG A 42 11.25 -5.86 21.35
C ARG A 42 11.25 -5.58 19.85
N VAL A 43 10.50 -6.36 19.09
CA VAL A 43 10.39 -6.26 17.63
C VAL A 43 8.96 -5.92 17.23
N ARG A 44 8.83 -5.08 16.21
CA ARG A 44 7.58 -4.75 15.54
C ARG A 44 7.74 -5.09 14.06
N PHE A 45 6.99 -6.08 13.61
CA PHE A 45 6.90 -6.39 12.18
C PHE A 45 5.95 -5.41 11.50
N VAL A 46 6.30 -5.00 10.28
CA VAL A 46 5.52 -4.06 9.49
C VAL A 46 5.24 -4.62 8.09
N TYR A 47 4.17 -4.15 7.46
CA TYR A 47 3.80 -4.48 6.09
C TYR A 47 3.48 -3.21 5.30
N SER A 48 3.43 -3.29 3.97
CA SER A 48 3.04 -2.16 3.10
C SER A 48 1.82 -2.51 2.24
N ALA A 49 1.28 -1.50 1.55
CA ALA A 49 0.27 -1.70 0.52
C ALA A 49 0.71 -2.71 -0.55
N ALA A 50 1.97 -2.63 -1.00
CA ALA A 50 2.50 -3.52 -2.03
C ALA A 50 2.42 -4.99 -1.59
N ALA A 51 2.72 -5.28 -0.33
CA ALA A 51 2.62 -6.65 0.20
C ALA A 51 1.16 -7.16 0.19
N ILE A 52 0.20 -6.29 0.51
CA ILE A 52 -1.23 -6.62 0.43
C ILE A 52 -1.65 -6.88 -1.03
N CYS A 53 -1.22 -6.03 -1.97
CA CYS A 53 -1.52 -6.18 -3.39
C CYS A 53 -1.01 -7.50 -3.96
N GLU A 54 0.22 -7.90 -3.62
CA GLU A 54 0.83 -9.15 -4.07
C GLU A 54 0.22 -10.41 -3.42
N MET A 55 -0.35 -10.26 -2.22
CA MET A 55 -1.09 -11.33 -1.57
C MET A 55 -2.49 -11.51 -2.15
N ALA A 56 -3.04 -10.50 -2.83
CA ALA A 56 -4.38 -10.57 -3.40
C ALA A 56 -4.46 -11.73 -4.41
N PRO A 57 -5.48 -12.60 -4.32
CA PRO A 57 -5.63 -13.71 -5.25
C PRO A 57 -5.85 -13.19 -6.66
N GLN A 58 -5.18 -13.80 -7.64
CA GLN A 58 -5.42 -13.51 -9.06
C GLN A 58 -6.72 -14.16 -9.56
N ASP A 59 -7.05 -15.32 -8.99
CA ASP A 59 -8.25 -16.10 -9.30
C ASP A 59 -8.77 -16.81 -8.03
N ALA A 60 -9.94 -17.42 -8.13
CA ALA A 60 -10.57 -18.15 -7.02
C ALA A 60 -9.76 -19.36 -6.52
N THR A 61 -8.93 -19.99 -7.35
CA THR A 61 -8.18 -21.20 -6.97
C THR A 61 -7.07 -20.91 -5.97
N HIS A 62 -6.55 -19.68 -5.97
CA HIS A 62 -5.46 -19.23 -5.09
C HIS A 62 -5.96 -18.53 -3.80
N ALA A 63 -7.26 -18.52 -3.56
CA ALA A 63 -7.87 -17.76 -2.46
C ALA A 63 -7.46 -18.24 -1.07
N THR A 64 -7.44 -19.54 -0.83
CA THR A 64 -7.00 -20.10 0.46
C THR A 64 -5.56 -19.70 0.77
N CYS A 65 -4.67 -19.75 -0.23
CA CYS A 65 -3.28 -19.32 -0.07
C CYS A 65 -3.19 -17.82 0.26
N ALA A 66 -4.03 -16.98 -0.36
CA ALA A 66 -4.10 -15.55 -0.04
C ALA A 66 -4.59 -15.31 1.41
N GLU A 67 -5.63 -16.03 1.85
CA GLU A 67 -6.14 -15.95 3.22
C GLU A 67 -5.09 -16.39 4.24
N ASP A 68 -4.37 -17.48 3.99
CA ASP A 68 -3.29 -17.97 4.87
C ASP A 68 -2.15 -16.96 5.00
N ARG A 69 -1.75 -16.33 3.88
CA ARG A 69 -0.75 -15.24 3.88
C ARG A 69 -1.22 -14.05 4.70
N ALA A 70 -2.46 -13.61 4.53
CA ALA A 70 -3.02 -12.49 5.30
C ALA A 70 -3.23 -12.81 6.79
N ASN A 71 -3.56 -14.06 7.12
CA ASN A 71 -3.62 -14.53 8.50
C ASN A 71 -2.25 -14.43 9.16
N LEU A 72 -1.20 -14.91 8.49
CA LEU A 72 0.17 -14.81 9.00
C LEU A 72 0.64 -13.35 9.09
N LEU A 73 0.37 -12.53 8.06
CA LEU A 73 0.70 -11.10 8.07
C LEU A 73 0.04 -10.40 9.26
N SER A 74 -1.26 -10.63 9.48
CA SER A 74 -1.96 -10.06 10.65
C SER A 74 -1.39 -10.59 11.96
N LYS A 75 -1.02 -11.88 12.01
CA LYS A 75 -0.43 -12.52 13.20
C LYS A 75 0.94 -11.94 13.55
N LEU A 76 1.76 -11.54 12.57
CA LEU A 76 3.08 -10.95 12.82
C LEU A 76 3.00 -9.43 12.99
N CYS A 77 2.30 -8.73 12.10
CA CYS A 77 2.34 -7.27 12.05
C CYS A 77 1.26 -6.57 12.88
N ASP A 78 0.23 -7.27 13.38
CA ASP A 78 -0.97 -6.63 13.92
C ASP A 78 -1.54 -5.58 12.95
N ARG A 79 -1.58 -4.32 13.38
CA ARG A 79 -1.98 -3.14 12.58
C ARG A 79 -0.80 -2.28 12.16
N ASN A 80 0.44 -2.73 12.38
CA ASN A 80 1.62 -1.94 12.05
C ASN A 80 1.84 -1.96 10.53
N ALA A 81 1.29 -0.95 9.87
CA ALA A 81 1.39 -0.75 8.43
C ALA A 81 2.37 0.39 8.14
N LEU A 82 3.06 0.29 7.01
CA LEU A 82 3.65 1.45 6.37
C LEU A 82 2.56 2.11 5.53
N VAL A 83 2.56 3.44 5.52
CA VAL A 83 1.59 4.23 4.75
C VAL A 83 1.64 3.85 3.28
N SER A 84 0.55 4.12 2.55
CA SER A 84 0.52 3.87 1.12
C SER A 84 1.62 4.62 0.36
N PHE A 85 1.98 4.10 -0.80
CA PHE A 85 3.08 4.64 -1.59
C PHE A 85 2.82 6.10 -2.01
N ASP A 86 1.59 6.46 -2.40
CA ASP A 86 1.22 7.84 -2.69
C ASP A 86 1.41 8.78 -1.50
N ARG A 87 1.07 8.33 -0.28
CA ARG A 87 1.26 9.11 0.95
C ARG A 87 2.73 9.23 1.31
N LEU A 88 3.52 8.19 1.07
CA LEU A 88 4.98 8.23 1.19
C LEU A 88 5.56 9.30 0.26
N ILE A 89 5.22 9.25 -1.02
CA ILE A 89 5.71 10.21 -2.02
C ILE A 89 5.25 11.63 -1.70
N ALA A 90 3.98 11.83 -1.35
CA ALA A 90 3.45 13.15 -0.99
C ALA A 90 4.10 13.71 0.28
N GLY A 91 4.34 12.85 1.28
CA GLY A 91 5.01 13.21 2.52
C GLY A 91 6.46 13.64 2.29
N GLU A 92 7.22 12.86 1.55
CA GLU A 92 8.59 13.17 1.15
C GLU A 92 8.68 14.44 0.30
N ALA A 93 7.82 14.59 -0.71
CA ALA A 93 7.74 15.80 -1.53
C ALA A 93 7.39 17.05 -0.68
N ALA A 94 6.58 16.90 0.37
CA ALA A 94 6.33 17.99 1.31
C ALA A 94 7.58 18.35 2.13
N GLN A 95 8.37 17.37 2.56
CA GLN A 95 9.60 17.62 3.32
C GLN A 95 10.71 18.31 2.53
N VAL A 96 10.86 17.96 1.25
CA VAL A 96 11.84 18.57 0.35
C VAL A 96 11.64 20.10 0.27
N ARG A 97 10.41 20.58 0.54
CA ARG A 97 10.06 22.01 0.49
C ARG A 97 10.24 22.75 1.82
N THR A 98 10.31 22.06 2.94
CA THR A 98 10.37 22.70 4.26
C THR A 98 11.81 22.88 4.71
N SER A 99 12.14 24.03 5.28
CA SER A 99 13.41 24.23 5.99
C SER A 99 13.22 23.76 7.42
N GLY A 100 13.59 22.51 7.71
CA GLY A 100 13.42 21.93 9.04
C GLY A 100 13.76 20.45 9.07
N PRO A 101 13.84 19.83 10.26
CA PRO A 101 14.07 18.40 10.37
C PRO A 101 12.95 17.61 9.68
N PRO A 102 13.25 16.44 9.08
CA PRO A 102 12.22 15.54 8.56
C PRO A 102 11.17 15.21 9.62
N GLN A 103 9.88 15.45 9.34
CA GLN A 103 8.75 15.19 10.25
C GLN A 103 7.80 14.08 9.78
N PHE A 104 8.11 13.44 8.66
CA PHE A 104 7.25 12.45 8.03
C PHE A 104 7.44 11.12 8.73
N VAL A 105 6.32 10.50 9.08
CA VAL A 105 6.29 9.20 9.75
C VAL A 105 5.68 8.20 8.77
N ALA A 106 6.50 7.29 8.26
CA ALA A 106 6.05 6.26 7.33
C ALA A 106 5.23 5.16 8.03
N LEU A 107 5.35 5.00 9.34
CA LEU A 107 4.64 3.99 10.13
C LEU A 107 3.24 4.48 10.56
N SER A 108 2.22 3.71 10.23
CA SER A 108 0.87 3.77 10.80
C SER A 108 0.66 2.60 11.76
N GLU A 109 0.39 2.90 13.02
CA GLU A 109 0.03 1.87 14.02
C GLU A 109 -1.45 1.45 13.93
N GLU A 110 -2.24 2.15 13.11
CA GLU A 110 -3.68 1.91 12.92
C GLU A 110 -4.00 1.03 11.71
N GLY A 111 -3.00 0.70 10.89
CA GLY A 111 -3.17 -0.11 9.69
C GLY A 111 -3.55 0.70 8.45
N ASP A 112 -3.18 1.99 8.39
CA ASP A 112 -3.52 2.87 7.26
C ASP A 112 -2.56 2.68 6.07
N TRP A 113 -2.57 1.48 5.49
CA TRP A 113 -1.77 1.09 4.32
C TRP A 113 -2.35 1.61 2.98
N PHE A 114 -3.51 2.25 3.00
CA PHE A 114 -4.22 2.77 1.82
C PHE A 114 -4.07 4.31 1.68
N PRO A 115 -4.28 4.87 0.47
CA PRO A 115 -4.26 6.29 0.17
C PRO A 115 -5.21 7.13 1.01
N GLU A 116 -5.07 8.44 0.90
CA GLU A 116 -6.10 9.33 1.42
C GLU A 116 -7.44 9.13 0.70
N MET A 117 -8.51 8.97 1.48
CA MET A 117 -9.85 8.68 0.99
C MET A 117 -10.44 9.75 0.05
N LYS A 118 -9.89 10.98 0.08
CA LYS A 118 -10.32 12.08 -0.80
C LYS A 118 -10.14 11.74 -2.28
N ASP A 119 -9.19 10.86 -2.59
CA ASP A 119 -8.84 10.48 -3.96
C ASP A 119 -9.49 9.15 -4.39
N PHE A 120 -10.23 8.47 -3.50
CA PHE A 120 -10.65 7.08 -3.69
C PHE A 120 -12.15 6.89 -3.86
N ILE A 121 -12.95 7.26 -2.84
CA ILE A 121 -14.43 7.32 -2.76
C ILE A 121 -14.75 7.58 -1.29
N SER A 122 -15.24 8.77 -0.92
CA SER A 122 -15.66 8.97 0.45
C SER A 122 -16.87 8.08 0.74
N PRO A 123 -16.98 7.44 1.92
CA PRO A 123 -18.24 6.83 2.36
C PRO A 123 -19.41 7.82 2.31
N VAL A 124 -19.12 9.12 2.39
CA VAL A 124 -20.09 10.18 2.19
C VAL A 124 -20.51 10.33 0.73
N ASP A 125 -19.60 10.15 -0.22
CA ASP A 125 -19.92 10.15 -1.65
C ASP A 125 -20.82 8.97 -1.99
N LEU A 126 -20.59 7.80 -1.37
CA LEU A 126 -21.50 6.65 -1.50
C LEU A 126 -22.89 6.94 -0.95
N VAL A 127 -22.97 7.56 0.21
CA VAL A 127 -24.24 7.99 0.81
C VAL A 127 -24.93 9.03 -0.06
N GLN A 128 -24.16 9.93 -0.68
CA GLN A 128 -24.68 10.97 -1.55
C GLN A 128 -25.18 10.41 -2.88
N MET A 129 -24.40 9.55 -3.55
CA MET A 129 -24.82 8.81 -4.74
C MET A 129 -26.11 8.04 -4.48
N PHE A 130 -26.19 7.32 -3.36
CA PHE A 130 -27.40 6.59 -2.99
C PHE A 130 -28.59 7.53 -2.74
N ARG A 131 -28.38 8.69 -2.11
CA ARG A 131 -29.43 9.70 -1.92
C ARG A 131 -29.90 10.30 -3.25
N GLU A 132 -28.99 10.52 -4.19
CA GLU A 132 -29.27 11.03 -5.53
C GLU A 132 -30.04 10.00 -6.37
N GLU A 133 -29.67 8.73 -6.28
CA GLU A 133 -30.39 7.61 -6.93
C GLU A 133 -31.79 7.41 -6.32
N MET A 134 -31.90 7.47 -5.00
CA MET A 134 -33.20 7.50 -4.31
C MET A 134 -34.07 8.71 -4.69
N ALA A 135 -33.45 9.85 -5.02
CA ALA A 135 -34.15 11.03 -5.48
C ALA A 135 -34.53 10.92 -6.98
N SER A 136 -33.74 10.26 -7.81
CA SER A 136 -34.01 10.05 -9.23
C SER A 136 -35.14 9.02 -9.45
N LEU A 137 -35.25 8.00 -8.60
CA LEU A 137 -36.41 7.10 -8.56
C LEU A 137 -37.72 7.85 -8.25
N LYS A 138 -37.63 9.01 -7.60
CA LYS A 138 -38.76 9.93 -7.35
C LYS A 138 -39.00 10.93 -8.50
N ALA A 139 -38.18 10.94 -9.54
CA ALA A 139 -38.30 11.89 -10.65
C ALA A 139 -39.57 11.68 -11.50
N GLY A 140 -40.21 10.51 -11.43
CA GLY A 140 -41.55 10.26 -12.00
C GLY A 140 -42.70 10.97 -11.27
N LEU A 141 -42.45 11.61 -10.12
CA LEU A 141 -43.47 12.32 -9.34
C LEU A 141 -43.65 13.78 -9.81
N ASN A 142 -44.91 14.22 -9.89
CA ASN A 142 -45.31 15.60 -10.17
C ASN A 142 -44.68 16.59 -9.17
N ARG A 143 -44.36 17.83 -9.59
CA ARG A 143 -43.77 18.91 -8.76
C ARG A 143 -44.40 19.09 -7.37
N ARG A 144 -45.73 18.97 -7.24
CA ARG A 144 -46.46 19.00 -5.95
C ARG A 144 -46.16 17.76 -5.08
N GLN A 145 -46.15 16.58 -5.68
CA GLN A 145 -45.78 15.33 -5.02
C GLN A 145 -44.29 15.33 -4.62
N ARG A 146 -43.41 15.94 -5.43
CA ARG A 146 -41.98 16.07 -5.14
C ARG A 146 -41.72 16.98 -3.94
N ARG A 147 -42.38 18.14 -3.86
CA ARG A 147 -42.33 19.04 -2.69
C ARG A 147 -42.96 18.43 -1.43
N ALA A 148 -44.08 17.71 -1.58
CA ALA A 148 -44.70 17.00 -0.48
C ALA A 148 -43.77 15.90 0.06
N ALA A 149 -43.18 15.10 -0.84
CA ALA A 149 -42.21 14.06 -0.51
C ALA A 149 -40.94 14.63 0.12
N GLU A 150 -40.35 15.72 -0.39
CA GLU A 150 -39.20 16.36 0.26
C GLU A 150 -39.53 16.84 1.67
N SER A 151 -40.71 17.44 1.87
CA SER A 151 -41.16 17.92 3.18
C SER A 151 -41.42 16.80 4.19
N THR A 152 -41.80 15.60 3.73
CA THR A 152 -42.04 14.41 4.58
C THR A 152 -40.84 13.48 4.69
N THR A 153 -39.90 13.52 3.75
CA THR A 153 -38.76 12.59 3.71
C THR A 153 -37.54 13.18 4.42
N PHE A 154 -37.22 14.46 4.25
CA PHE A 154 -35.98 15.05 4.77
C PHE A 154 -36.21 16.30 5.65
N ARG A 155 -35.50 16.42 6.78
CA ARG A 155 -35.40 17.65 7.59
C ARG A 155 -33.93 17.94 7.86
N ARG A 156 -33.41 19.08 7.37
CA ARG A 156 -32.00 19.50 7.51
C ARG A 156 -30.99 18.43 7.07
N GLY A 157 -31.25 17.72 5.97
CA GLY A 157 -30.38 16.66 5.43
C GLY A 157 -30.51 15.28 6.08
N ASN A 158 -31.41 15.11 7.06
CA ASN A 158 -31.68 13.83 7.73
C ASN A 158 -33.07 13.28 7.38
N LEU A 159 -33.21 11.95 7.35
CA LEU A 159 -34.48 11.25 7.08
C LEU A 159 -35.46 11.37 8.25
N ARG A 160 -36.76 11.64 7.99
CA ARG A 160 -37.83 11.65 9.00
C ARG A 160 -38.32 10.23 9.33
N GLY A 161 -38.86 10.04 10.54
CA GLY A 161 -39.27 8.73 11.10
C GLY A 161 -40.03 7.78 10.15
N PRO A 162 -41.10 8.21 9.47
CA PRO A 162 -41.84 7.33 8.56
C PRO A 162 -41.05 6.91 7.30
N ALA A 163 -40.23 7.82 6.76
CA ALA A 163 -39.32 7.50 5.66
C ALA A 163 -38.16 6.61 6.12
N ARG A 164 -37.75 6.75 7.38
CA ARG A 164 -36.74 5.93 8.04
C ARG A 164 -37.20 4.49 8.15
N GLU A 165 -38.42 4.27 8.63
CA GLU A 165 -39.04 2.94 8.77
C GLU A 165 -39.20 2.23 7.43
N SER A 166 -39.68 2.92 6.40
CA SER A 166 -39.83 2.36 5.04
C SER A 166 -38.50 1.99 4.36
N LEU A 167 -37.37 2.57 4.80
CA LEU A 167 -36.05 2.25 4.29
C LEU A 167 -35.44 1.03 4.98
N SER A 168 -35.77 0.79 6.25
CA SER A 168 -35.16 -0.27 7.08
C SER A 168 -35.33 -1.70 6.54
N ASP A 169 -36.48 -2.00 5.92
CA ASP A 169 -36.89 -3.36 5.51
C ASP A 169 -37.38 -3.46 4.05
N GLY A 170 -37.12 -2.44 3.22
CA GLY A 170 -37.65 -2.33 1.85
C GLY A 170 -36.65 -2.65 0.72
N PRO A 171 -37.09 -2.60 -0.57
CA PRO A 171 -36.23 -2.81 -1.76
C PRO A 171 -35.00 -1.89 -1.82
N ASN A 172 -35.07 -0.71 -1.21
CA ASN A 172 -33.94 0.22 -1.10
C ASN A 172 -32.77 -0.36 -0.27
N ARG A 173 -33.05 -1.26 0.67
CA ARG A 173 -32.00 -1.94 1.43
C ARG A 173 -31.24 -2.95 0.55
N ARG A 174 -31.94 -3.63 -0.36
CA ARG A 174 -31.28 -4.55 -1.32
C ARG A 174 -30.39 -3.80 -2.30
N ALA A 175 -30.87 -2.69 -2.86
CA ALA A 175 -30.05 -1.82 -3.73
C ALA A 175 -28.81 -1.28 -2.98
N PHE A 176 -28.97 -0.95 -1.70
CA PHE A 176 -27.85 -0.56 -0.86
C PHE A 176 -26.88 -1.73 -0.60
N ASP A 177 -27.38 -2.93 -0.32
CA ASP A 177 -26.55 -4.12 -0.12
C ASP A 177 -25.77 -4.49 -1.41
N GLU A 178 -26.39 -4.33 -2.58
CA GLU A 178 -25.75 -4.50 -3.90
C GLU A 178 -24.65 -3.45 -4.14
N LEU A 179 -24.94 -2.17 -3.85
CA LEU A 179 -23.94 -1.11 -3.93
C LEU A 179 -22.76 -1.39 -2.99
N LEU A 180 -23.03 -1.85 -1.76
CA LEU A 180 -21.98 -2.17 -0.78
C LEU A 180 -21.19 -3.43 -1.13
N ALA A 181 -21.77 -4.39 -1.85
CA ALA A 181 -21.02 -5.53 -2.36
C ALA A 181 -19.86 -5.10 -3.27
N ALA A 182 -20.00 -3.95 -3.96
CA ALA A 182 -18.94 -3.38 -4.78
C ALA A 182 -17.73 -2.82 -3.99
N TYR A 183 -17.83 -2.73 -2.66
CA TYR A 183 -16.80 -2.16 -1.80
C TYR A 183 -16.31 -3.15 -0.75
N PRO A 184 -15.03 -3.09 -0.34
CA PRO A 184 -14.41 -3.99 0.64
C PRO A 184 -14.87 -3.70 2.08
N MET A 185 -16.17 -3.82 2.36
CA MET A 185 -16.78 -3.43 3.61
C MET A 185 -17.34 -4.63 4.39
N ARG A 186 -16.99 -4.75 5.67
CA ARG A 186 -17.55 -5.79 6.53
C ARG A 186 -19.06 -5.58 6.74
N PRO A 187 -19.85 -6.64 6.97
CA PRO A 187 -21.30 -6.51 7.19
C PRO A 187 -21.69 -5.60 8.37
N ASP A 188 -20.89 -5.59 9.44
CA ASP A 188 -21.10 -4.70 10.59
C ASP A 188 -20.78 -3.23 10.26
N ALA A 189 -19.73 -2.98 9.48
CA ALA A 189 -19.39 -1.66 8.96
C ALA A 189 -20.44 -1.13 7.97
N ALA A 190 -20.93 -1.99 7.07
CA ALA A 190 -22.04 -1.74 6.15
C ALA A 190 -23.28 -1.23 6.89
N ARG A 191 -23.62 -1.87 8.01
CA ARG A 191 -24.71 -1.43 8.88
C ARG A 191 -24.48 -0.06 9.51
N ILE A 192 -23.24 0.29 9.88
CA ILE A 192 -22.92 1.63 10.39
C ILE A 192 -23.07 2.68 9.29
N LEU A 193 -22.63 2.37 8.07
CA LEU A 193 -22.81 3.24 6.92
C LEU A 193 -24.30 3.43 6.59
N TRP A 194 -25.09 2.35 6.61
CA TRP A 194 -26.54 2.42 6.50
C TRP A 194 -27.16 3.32 7.59
N ASN A 195 -26.73 3.13 8.84
CA ASN A 195 -27.14 3.98 9.95
C ASN A 195 -26.80 5.44 9.68
N HIS A 196 -25.70 5.75 9.00
CA HIS A 196 -25.40 7.12 8.59
C HIS A 196 -26.35 7.63 7.50
N VAL A 197 -26.66 6.81 6.48
CA VAL A 197 -27.67 7.15 5.45
C VAL A 197 -28.99 7.56 6.10
N VAL A 198 -29.47 6.75 7.06
CA VAL A 198 -30.72 6.99 7.79
C VAL A 198 -30.61 8.01 8.94
N GLY A 199 -29.43 8.62 9.18
CA GLY A 199 -29.22 9.65 10.19
C GLY A 199 -29.08 9.17 11.64
N ASN A 200 -28.75 7.90 11.86
CA ASN A 200 -28.49 7.24 13.15
C ASN A 200 -26.99 7.21 13.51
N ALA A 201 -26.12 7.44 12.54
CA ALA A 201 -24.68 7.52 12.76
C ALA A 201 -24.12 8.83 12.18
N THR A 202 -23.05 9.31 12.81
CA THR A 202 -22.29 10.48 12.33
C THR A 202 -21.42 10.10 11.12
N ARG A 203 -21.03 11.11 10.35
CA ARG A 203 -20.06 10.96 9.25
C ARG A 203 -18.78 10.26 9.69
N LYS A 204 -18.19 10.71 10.81
CA LYS A 204 -16.96 10.14 11.38
C LYS A 204 -17.11 8.66 11.74
N GLN A 205 -18.27 8.25 12.26
CA GLN A 205 -18.54 6.84 12.57
C GLN A 205 -18.61 5.99 11.30
N ALA A 206 -19.27 6.47 10.24
CA ALA A 206 -19.34 5.78 8.95
C ALA A 206 -17.96 5.69 8.27
N GLU A 207 -17.21 6.78 8.26
CA GLU A 207 -15.84 6.82 7.73
C GLU A 207 -14.95 5.83 8.48
N ASN A 208 -14.92 5.90 9.80
CA ASN A 208 -14.13 4.96 10.61
C ASN A 208 -14.54 3.50 10.38
N ALA A 209 -15.85 3.20 10.32
CA ALA A 209 -16.31 1.83 10.09
C ALA A 209 -15.84 1.27 8.73
N PHE A 210 -15.86 2.11 7.69
CA PHE A 210 -15.33 1.74 6.39
C PHE A 210 -13.81 1.49 6.45
N LEU A 211 -13.05 2.44 7.01
CA LEU A 211 -11.59 2.32 7.15
C LEU A 211 -11.20 1.09 7.97
N GLU A 212 -11.94 0.76 9.02
CA GLU A 212 -11.73 -0.43 9.83
C GLU A 212 -11.89 -1.74 9.04
N SER A 213 -12.62 -1.74 7.92
CA SER A 213 -12.68 -2.88 7.01
C SER A 213 -11.40 -2.97 6.16
N LEU A 214 -10.88 -1.84 5.69
CA LEU A 214 -9.62 -1.78 4.92
C LEU A 214 -8.40 -2.15 5.78
N ARG A 215 -8.41 -1.76 7.06
CA ARG A 215 -7.33 -2.04 8.04
C ARG A 215 -7.17 -3.51 8.39
N ASP A 216 -8.06 -4.39 7.94
CA ASP A 216 -8.03 -5.83 8.21
C ASP A 216 -7.60 -6.61 6.95
N PRO A 217 -6.31 -7.00 6.83
CA PRO A 217 -5.81 -7.77 5.70
C PRO A 217 -6.58 -9.07 5.44
N LYS A 218 -7.08 -9.73 6.49
CA LYS A 218 -7.83 -10.99 6.35
C LYS A 218 -9.17 -10.73 5.68
N TRP A 219 -9.84 -9.65 6.08
CA TRP A 219 -11.07 -9.23 5.42
C TRP A 219 -10.82 -8.87 3.95
N MET A 220 -9.74 -8.13 3.67
CA MET A 220 -9.37 -7.76 2.31
C MET A 220 -9.17 -8.97 1.41
N MET A 221 -8.44 -10.00 1.85
CA MET A 221 -8.25 -11.22 1.05
C MET A 221 -9.54 -11.97 0.79
N LYS A 222 -10.41 -12.08 1.80
CA LYS A 222 -11.75 -12.67 1.65
C LYS A 222 -12.62 -11.90 0.67
N TRP A 223 -12.52 -10.57 0.72
CA TRP A 223 -13.25 -9.72 -0.21
C TRP A 223 -12.70 -9.88 -1.64
N PHE A 224 -11.38 -9.86 -1.85
CA PHE A 224 -10.78 -10.08 -3.16
C PHE A 224 -11.12 -11.44 -3.74
N HIS A 225 -11.16 -12.49 -2.92
CA HIS A 225 -11.58 -13.82 -3.39
C HIS A 225 -12.97 -13.78 -4.05
N LYS A 226 -13.93 -13.10 -3.42
CA LYS A 226 -15.32 -13.02 -3.89
C LYS A 226 -15.54 -12.05 -5.05
N HIS A 227 -14.59 -11.15 -5.29
CA HIS A 227 -14.75 -10.04 -6.25
C HIS A 227 -13.53 -9.90 -7.18
N HIS A 228 -12.80 -11.00 -7.43
CA HIS A 228 -11.58 -11.02 -8.24
C HIS A 228 -11.85 -10.71 -9.73
N ASP A 229 -13.05 -11.00 -10.19
CA ASP A 229 -13.60 -10.77 -11.53
C ASP A 229 -14.22 -9.38 -11.70
N MET A 230 -14.46 -8.65 -10.60
CA MET A 230 -15.04 -7.32 -10.68
C MET A 230 -13.97 -6.28 -11.05
N LEU A 231 -14.25 -5.50 -12.09
CA LEU A 231 -13.61 -4.20 -12.33
C LEU A 231 -14.15 -3.15 -11.35
N SER A 232 -14.06 -3.46 -10.05
CA SER A 232 -14.42 -2.47 -9.03
C SER A 232 -13.41 -1.31 -9.05
N PRO A 233 -13.83 -0.09 -8.65
CA PRO A 233 -12.91 1.01 -8.42
C PRO A 233 -11.76 0.62 -7.49
N VAL A 234 -12.03 -0.27 -6.52
CA VAL A 234 -11.06 -0.79 -5.55
C VAL A 234 -10.01 -1.68 -6.22
N VAL A 235 -10.41 -2.63 -7.06
CA VAL A 235 -9.47 -3.51 -7.78
C VAL A 235 -8.63 -2.72 -8.79
N THR A 236 -9.27 -1.77 -9.49
CA THR A 236 -8.58 -0.86 -10.43
C THR A 236 -7.61 0.06 -9.70
N TRP A 237 -7.97 0.53 -8.51
CA TRP A 237 -7.10 1.34 -7.67
C TRP A 237 -5.92 0.52 -7.12
N LEU A 238 -6.16 -0.69 -6.63
CA LEU A 238 -5.14 -1.53 -6.03
C LEU A 238 -4.13 -2.03 -7.08
N ARG A 239 -4.60 -2.37 -8.29
CA ARG A 239 -3.77 -2.92 -9.37
C ARG A 239 -3.34 -1.89 -10.41
N GLY A 240 -4.01 -0.73 -10.49
CA GLY A 240 -3.75 0.31 -11.49
C GLY A 240 -2.36 0.93 -11.42
N PRO A 241 -1.84 1.28 -10.23
CA PRO A 241 -0.44 1.69 -10.06
C PRO A 241 0.52 0.62 -10.56
N SER A 242 0.28 -0.67 -10.28
CA SER A 242 1.09 -1.78 -10.77
C SER A 242 1.04 -1.91 -12.30
N VAL A 243 -0.11 -1.71 -12.95
CA VAL A 243 -0.21 -1.75 -14.43
C VAL A 243 0.58 -0.61 -15.07
N LYS A 244 0.40 0.63 -14.61
CA LYS A 244 1.14 1.80 -15.13
C LYS A 244 2.63 1.69 -14.87
N ALA A 245 3.00 1.16 -13.71
CA ALA A 245 4.36 0.83 -13.38
C ALA A 245 4.96 -0.23 -14.30
N SER A 246 4.22 -1.30 -14.61
CA SER A 246 4.65 -2.31 -15.58
C SER A 246 4.87 -1.71 -16.96
N ASP A 247 4.07 -0.72 -17.39
CA ASP A 247 4.32 0.01 -18.64
C ASP A 247 5.65 0.80 -18.57
N VAL A 248 5.91 1.52 -17.47
CA VAL A 248 7.18 2.24 -17.27
C VAL A 248 8.37 1.26 -17.25
N ALA A 249 8.25 0.14 -16.55
CA ALA A 249 9.25 -0.92 -16.51
C ALA A 249 9.49 -1.54 -17.89
N ARG A 250 8.42 -1.82 -18.66
CA ARG A 250 8.52 -2.33 -20.03
C ARG A 250 9.21 -1.32 -20.96
N ASN A 251 8.88 -0.04 -20.85
CA ASN A 251 9.49 1.02 -21.65
C ASN A 251 10.97 1.19 -21.33
N ALA A 252 11.35 1.18 -20.06
CA ALA A 252 12.75 1.20 -19.67
C ALA A 252 13.48 -0.07 -20.12
N ALA A 253 12.91 -1.26 -19.92
CA ALA A 253 13.49 -2.51 -20.39
C ALA A 253 13.69 -2.52 -21.92
N ALA A 254 12.75 -1.97 -22.68
CA ALA A 254 12.89 -1.81 -24.13
C ALA A 254 14.04 -0.85 -24.49
N ARG A 255 14.16 0.27 -23.78
CA ARG A 255 15.25 1.24 -23.96
C ARG A 255 16.61 0.65 -23.60
N MET A 256 16.69 -0.14 -22.52
CA MET A 256 17.90 -0.84 -22.12
C MET A 256 18.29 -1.92 -23.12
N ARG A 257 17.32 -2.66 -23.67
CA ARG A 257 17.58 -3.60 -24.79
C ARG A 257 18.13 -2.88 -26.01
N ALA A 258 17.62 -1.69 -26.33
CA ALA A 258 18.16 -0.88 -27.42
C ALA A 258 19.61 -0.44 -27.15
N ILE A 259 19.93 -0.02 -25.92
CA ILE A 259 21.30 0.31 -25.50
C ILE A 259 22.21 -0.93 -25.61
N ARG A 260 21.78 -2.08 -25.08
CA ARG A 260 22.52 -3.36 -25.15
C ARG A 260 22.82 -3.78 -26.59
N ASN A 261 21.93 -3.48 -27.52
CA ASN A 261 22.09 -3.81 -28.94
C ASN A 261 22.86 -2.74 -29.73
N GLY A 262 23.15 -1.57 -29.14
CA GLY A 262 23.58 -0.36 -29.85
C GLY A 262 25.06 -0.02 -29.78
N GLY A 263 25.90 -0.81 -29.10
CA GLY A 263 27.33 -0.52 -28.94
C GLY A 263 28.07 -1.52 -28.06
N ASP A 264 29.37 -1.31 -27.84
CA ASP A 264 30.13 -2.11 -26.89
C ASP A 264 29.75 -1.79 -25.42
N VAL A 265 30.22 -2.63 -24.49
CA VAL A 265 29.89 -2.52 -23.05
C VAL A 265 30.31 -1.17 -22.45
N ALA A 266 31.40 -0.56 -22.94
CA ALA A 266 31.90 0.71 -22.42
C ALA A 266 30.98 1.87 -22.82
N GLU A 267 30.52 1.88 -24.06
CA GLU A 267 29.55 2.86 -24.56
C GLU A 267 28.19 2.70 -23.87
N GLN A 268 27.74 1.46 -23.65
CA GLN A 268 26.53 1.18 -22.88
C GLN A 268 26.62 1.75 -21.45
N ALA A 269 27.72 1.48 -20.75
CA ALA A 269 27.95 1.99 -19.40
C ALA A 269 27.97 3.53 -19.36
N ARG A 270 28.55 4.18 -20.38
CA ARG A 270 28.55 5.65 -20.51
C ARG A 270 27.14 6.21 -20.66
N LEU A 271 26.35 5.68 -21.60
CA LEU A 271 24.98 6.11 -21.86
C LEU A 271 24.08 5.94 -20.64
N ILE A 272 24.23 4.84 -19.91
CA ILE A 272 23.48 4.55 -18.68
C ILE A 272 23.84 5.57 -17.59
N LYS A 273 25.14 5.85 -17.41
CA LYS A 273 25.62 6.83 -16.42
C LYS A 273 25.12 8.25 -16.71
N GLU A 274 25.08 8.65 -17.98
CA GLU A 274 24.55 9.95 -18.40
C GLU A 274 23.03 10.06 -18.22
N TRP A 275 22.31 8.94 -18.34
CA TRP A 275 20.85 8.90 -18.14
C TRP A 275 20.43 9.03 -16.68
N HIS A 276 21.24 8.54 -15.74
CA HIS A 276 20.86 8.42 -14.32
C HIS A 276 20.40 9.73 -13.67
N PRO A 277 21.17 10.84 -13.72
CA PRO A 277 20.77 12.07 -13.05
C PRO A 277 19.48 12.63 -13.66
N GLY A 278 19.37 12.60 -15.00
CA GLY A 278 18.19 13.06 -15.72
C GLY A 278 16.93 12.23 -15.41
N LEU A 279 17.05 10.92 -15.16
CA LEU A 279 15.94 10.10 -14.71
C LEU A 279 15.44 10.54 -13.32
N ILE A 280 16.34 10.67 -12.35
CA ILE A 280 15.98 11.06 -10.99
C ILE A 280 15.33 12.45 -11.01
N GLU A 281 15.97 13.42 -11.65
CA GLU A 281 15.48 14.80 -11.73
C GLU A 281 14.12 14.88 -12.44
N SER A 282 13.94 14.18 -13.57
CA SER A 282 12.67 14.20 -14.30
C SER A 282 11.51 13.58 -13.51
N VAL A 283 11.73 12.43 -12.86
CA VAL A 283 10.71 11.81 -12.01
C VAL A 283 10.37 12.72 -10.82
N TRP A 284 11.38 13.31 -10.18
CA TRP A 284 11.16 14.26 -9.09
C TRP A 284 10.38 15.48 -9.52
N SER A 285 10.71 16.03 -10.68
CA SER A 285 10.01 17.19 -11.24
C SER A 285 8.53 16.86 -11.46
N ALA A 286 8.23 15.71 -12.05
CA ALA A 286 6.86 15.25 -12.27
C ALA A 286 6.11 15.01 -10.95
N VAL A 287 6.76 14.42 -9.95
CA VAL A 287 6.19 14.19 -8.62
C VAL A 287 5.88 15.51 -7.91
N VAL A 288 6.84 16.44 -7.88
CA VAL A 288 6.68 17.75 -7.23
C VAL A 288 5.62 18.57 -7.94
N GLU A 289 5.64 18.64 -9.27
CA GLU A 289 4.64 19.35 -10.06
C GLU A 289 3.23 18.81 -9.76
N ARG A 290 3.06 17.48 -9.76
CA ARG A 290 1.76 16.84 -9.52
C ARG A 290 1.25 17.03 -8.10
N THR A 291 2.14 16.98 -7.11
CA THR A 291 1.74 17.06 -5.68
C THR A 291 1.62 18.48 -5.16
N SER A 292 2.34 19.43 -5.75
CA SER A 292 2.42 20.81 -5.24
C SER A 292 1.83 21.86 -6.17
N GLY A 293 1.66 21.56 -7.45
CA GLY A 293 1.28 22.55 -8.47
C GLY A 293 2.37 23.61 -8.74
N ILE A 294 3.59 23.42 -8.22
CA ILE A 294 4.70 24.37 -8.35
C ILE A 294 5.81 23.72 -9.19
N ALA A 295 6.20 24.37 -10.29
CA ALA A 295 7.28 23.94 -11.18
C ALA A 295 8.67 24.35 -10.68
N ARG A 296 9.00 24.06 -9.42
CA ARG A 296 10.36 24.31 -8.89
C ARG A 296 11.09 22.99 -8.74
N HIS A 297 12.21 22.87 -9.45
CA HIS A 297 13.13 21.74 -9.31
C HIS A 297 13.82 21.81 -7.95
N PRO A 298 13.66 20.81 -7.08
CA PRO A 298 14.44 20.71 -5.86
C PRO A 298 15.90 20.39 -6.18
N ASP A 299 16.81 20.85 -5.33
CA ASP A 299 18.22 20.47 -5.40
C ASP A 299 18.38 18.95 -5.16
N SER A 300 19.31 18.32 -5.88
CA SER A 300 19.54 16.87 -5.81
C SER A 300 19.98 16.43 -4.41
N SER A 301 20.75 17.28 -3.71
CA SER A 301 21.13 17.02 -2.32
C SER A 301 19.93 17.03 -1.36
N ALA A 302 18.98 17.94 -1.59
CA ALA A 302 17.76 18.05 -0.79
C ALA A 302 16.81 16.86 -1.04
N ILE A 303 16.74 16.37 -2.27
CA ILE A 303 16.06 15.10 -2.60
C ILE A 303 16.69 13.98 -1.78
N GLU A 304 17.99 13.78 -1.89
CA GLU A 304 18.66 12.66 -1.22
C GLU A 304 18.40 12.63 0.29
N GLU A 305 18.46 13.79 0.95
CA GLU A 305 18.28 13.88 2.41
C GLU A 305 16.80 13.75 2.84
N ARG A 306 15.87 14.33 2.08
CA ARG A 306 14.47 14.56 2.52
C ARG A 306 13.44 13.66 1.85
N SER A 307 13.88 12.80 0.95
CA SER A 307 13.02 11.81 0.30
C SER A 307 13.69 10.46 0.16
N PRO A 308 14.04 9.85 1.31
CA PRO A 308 14.90 8.68 1.32
C PRO A 308 14.25 7.48 0.62
N GLY A 309 12.94 7.30 0.72
CA GLY A 309 12.21 6.21 0.11
C GLY A 309 12.14 6.30 -1.40
N LEU A 310 11.72 7.45 -1.95
CA LEU A 310 11.74 7.65 -3.39
C LEU A 310 13.18 7.61 -3.95
N ASN A 311 14.15 8.16 -3.22
CA ASN A 311 15.56 8.06 -3.59
C ASN A 311 16.02 6.59 -3.66
N VAL A 312 15.70 5.76 -2.68
CA VAL A 312 16.03 4.32 -2.71
C VAL A 312 15.34 3.62 -3.86
N MET A 313 14.05 3.85 -4.08
CA MET A 313 13.32 3.22 -5.18
C MET A 313 13.95 3.54 -6.54
N LEU A 314 14.27 4.81 -6.80
CA LEU A 314 14.84 5.24 -8.08
C LEU A 314 16.28 4.75 -8.28
N ASN A 315 17.11 4.74 -7.23
CA ASN A 315 18.46 4.20 -7.33
C ASN A 315 18.45 2.66 -7.43
N ALA A 316 17.53 1.97 -6.74
CA ALA A 316 17.35 0.53 -6.87
C ALA A 316 16.91 0.20 -8.30
N TYR A 317 15.96 0.97 -8.85
CA TYR A 317 15.57 0.92 -10.26
C TYR A 317 16.80 1.06 -11.15
N TYR A 318 17.53 2.16 -11.05
CA TYR A 318 18.71 2.40 -11.85
C TYR A 318 19.73 1.25 -11.80
N THR A 319 20.05 0.75 -10.60
CA THR A 319 21.07 -0.30 -10.44
C THR A 319 20.62 -1.65 -11.00
N VAL A 320 19.37 -2.05 -10.82
CA VAL A 320 18.81 -3.28 -11.39
C VAL A 320 18.77 -3.21 -12.91
N PHE A 321 18.34 -2.08 -13.48
CA PHE A 321 18.30 -1.90 -14.93
C PHE A 321 19.70 -1.81 -15.55
N THR A 322 20.65 -1.18 -14.85
CA THR A 322 22.06 -1.16 -15.25
C THR A 322 22.63 -2.58 -15.28
N ASP A 323 22.39 -3.36 -14.22
CA ASP A 323 22.79 -4.76 -14.14
C ASP A 323 22.17 -5.58 -15.28
N ALA A 324 20.87 -5.42 -15.54
CA ALA A 324 20.19 -6.10 -16.64
C ALA A 324 20.69 -5.72 -18.05
N ALA A 325 21.24 -4.51 -18.23
CA ALA A 325 21.82 -4.10 -19.51
C ALA A 325 23.26 -4.60 -19.70
N LEU A 326 24.02 -4.67 -18.61
CA LEU A 326 25.41 -5.11 -18.62
C LEU A 326 25.57 -6.64 -18.47
N THR A 327 24.49 -7.34 -18.15
CA THR A 327 24.44 -8.80 -18.01
C THR A 327 23.40 -9.42 -18.97
N ASP A 328 23.36 -10.75 -19.03
CA ASP A 328 22.38 -11.49 -19.84
C ASP A 328 21.00 -11.62 -19.16
N ARG A 329 20.80 -10.99 -18.00
CA ARG A 329 19.55 -11.11 -17.23
C ARG A 329 18.47 -10.18 -17.78
N GLU A 330 17.32 -10.75 -18.17
CA GLU A 330 16.17 -9.94 -18.56
C GLU A 330 15.45 -9.33 -17.34
N PRO A 331 15.06 -8.04 -17.40
CA PRO A 331 14.20 -7.43 -16.40
C PRO A 331 12.85 -8.15 -16.30
N LYS A 332 12.35 -8.33 -15.08
CA LYS A 332 11.04 -8.95 -14.79
C LYS A 332 10.07 -7.91 -14.28
N GLU A 333 8.76 -8.17 -14.45
CA GLU A 333 7.73 -7.31 -13.85
C GLU A 333 7.81 -7.27 -12.32
N SER A 334 8.25 -8.38 -11.70
CA SER A 334 8.46 -8.46 -10.25
C SER A 334 9.51 -7.47 -9.74
N ASP A 335 10.53 -7.15 -10.55
CA ASP A 335 11.61 -6.24 -10.15
C ASP A 335 11.08 -4.85 -9.79
N PHE A 336 10.05 -4.39 -10.51
CA PHE A 336 9.42 -3.12 -10.20
C PHE A 336 8.73 -3.17 -8.84
N SER A 337 8.01 -4.26 -8.55
CA SER A 337 7.35 -4.43 -7.27
C SER A 337 8.36 -4.45 -6.13
N ASP A 338 9.49 -5.14 -6.32
CA ASP A 338 10.61 -5.14 -5.38
C ASP A 338 11.17 -3.74 -5.13
N MET A 339 11.19 -2.86 -6.14
CA MET A 339 11.61 -1.46 -5.98
C MET A 339 10.60 -0.66 -5.16
N VAL A 340 9.30 -0.87 -5.37
CA VAL A 340 8.25 -0.24 -4.54
C VAL A 340 8.38 -0.69 -3.09
N HIS A 341 8.68 -1.97 -2.86
CA HIS A 341 9.02 -2.47 -1.52
C HIS A 341 10.26 -1.77 -0.96
N ALA A 342 11.32 -1.64 -1.77
CA ALA A 342 12.57 -0.99 -1.36
C ALA A 342 12.37 0.48 -0.96
N ALA A 343 11.35 1.19 -1.47
CA ALA A 343 11.02 2.55 -1.05
C ALA A 343 10.78 2.66 0.48
N TYR A 344 10.38 1.57 1.12
CA TYR A 344 10.13 1.54 2.56
C TYR A 344 11.37 1.21 3.40
N SER A 345 12.44 0.71 2.78
CA SER A 345 13.62 0.23 3.49
C SER A 345 14.28 1.30 4.39
N PRO A 346 14.35 2.61 4.06
CA PRO A 346 14.91 3.62 4.96
C PRO A 346 14.13 3.82 6.27
N TYR A 347 12.90 3.33 6.33
CA TYR A 347 11.98 3.54 7.44
C TYR A 347 11.92 2.36 8.40
N VAL A 348 12.75 1.33 8.17
CA VAL A 348 12.84 0.13 9.00
C VAL A 348 14.28 -0.15 9.36
N ASP A 349 14.48 -0.90 10.45
CA ASP A 349 15.80 -1.25 10.93
C ASP A 349 16.32 -2.51 10.20
N ILE A 350 15.42 -3.45 9.88
CA ILE A 350 15.72 -4.63 9.06
C ILE A 350 14.73 -4.74 7.91
N PHE A 351 15.24 -4.93 6.69
CA PHE A 351 14.45 -5.09 5.48
C PHE A 351 14.76 -6.43 4.81
N ARG A 352 13.77 -7.31 4.65
CA ARG A 352 13.94 -8.53 3.86
C ARG A 352 13.78 -8.21 2.39
N ALA A 353 14.80 -8.55 1.61
CA ALA A 353 14.73 -8.61 0.14
C ALA A 353 15.19 -10.01 -0.32
N ASP A 354 14.88 -10.39 -1.56
CA ASP A 354 15.49 -11.60 -2.12
C ASP A 354 17.01 -11.42 -2.33
N ARG A 355 17.69 -12.52 -2.68
CA ARG A 355 19.15 -12.50 -2.90
C ARG A 355 19.57 -11.58 -4.04
N TYR A 356 18.70 -11.40 -5.05
CA TYR A 356 19.00 -10.58 -6.21
C TYR A 356 18.93 -9.09 -5.84
N MET A 357 17.84 -8.66 -5.20
CA MET A 357 17.60 -7.28 -4.82
C MET A 357 18.46 -6.80 -3.65
N THR A 358 18.90 -7.70 -2.78
CA THR A 358 19.72 -7.35 -1.60
C THR A 358 20.94 -6.46 -1.92
N PRO A 359 21.86 -6.82 -2.83
CA PRO A 359 23.02 -5.98 -3.14
C PRO A 359 22.64 -4.61 -3.72
N HIS A 360 21.52 -4.51 -4.45
CA HIS A 360 21.02 -3.25 -5.00
C HIS A 360 20.49 -2.33 -3.90
N VAL A 361 19.66 -2.86 -3.01
CA VAL A 361 19.05 -2.09 -1.92
C VAL A 361 20.08 -1.76 -0.83
N GLN A 362 20.87 -2.74 -0.37
CA GLN A 362 21.83 -2.57 0.74
C GLN A 362 22.80 -1.42 0.48
N ARG A 363 23.33 -1.31 -0.74
CA ARG A 363 24.30 -0.27 -1.11
C ARG A 363 23.74 1.14 -0.92
N ILE A 364 22.44 1.31 -1.13
CA ILE A 364 21.77 2.60 -1.02
C ILE A 364 21.36 2.87 0.43
N VAL A 365 20.84 1.85 1.13
CA VAL A 365 20.21 2.05 2.45
C VAL A 365 21.16 2.01 3.63
N THR A 366 22.42 1.59 3.42
CA THR A 366 23.45 1.55 4.48
C THR A 366 23.57 2.91 5.19
N ARG A 367 23.40 4.01 4.46
CA ARG A 367 23.45 5.36 5.02
C ARG A 367 22.29 5.70 5.98
N TYR A 368 21.18 4.98 5.90
CA TYR A 368 20.02 5.13 6.79
C TYR A 368 20.07 4.16 7.97
N GLY A 369 21.10 3.31 8.06
CA GLY A 369 21.26 2.33 9.14
C GLY A 369 20.42 1.06 8.98
N THR A 370 19.75 0.87 7.84
CA THR A 370 18.95 -0.33 7.57
C THR A 370 19.85 -1.52 7.20
N LYS A 371 19.62 -2.67 7.84
CA LYS A 371 20.22 -3.96 7.48
C LYS A 371 19.29 -4.69 6.51
N VAL A 372 19.78 -5.00 5.30
CA VAL A 372 19.05 -5.80 4.31
C VAL A 372 19.45 -7.26 4.46
N VAL A 373 18.46 -8.14 4.55
CA VAL A 373 18.67 -9.58 4.78
C VAL A 373 18.25 -10.37 3.53
N PRO A 374 19.16 -11.13 2.89
CA PRO A 374 18.90 -11.79 1.61
C PRO A 374 18.16 -13.12 1.71
N ARG A 375 18.12 -13.73 2.89
CA ARG A 375 17.46 -15.03 3.11
C ARG A 375 16.59 -14.97 4.35
N LEU A 376 15.38 -15.49 4.22
CA LEU A 376 14.45 -15.64 5.32
C LEU A 376 15.07 -16.40 6.51
N THR A 377 15.91 -17.40 6.25
CA THR A 377 16.54 -18.23 7.28
C THR A 377 17.63 -17.48 8.08
N GLU A 378 18.18 -16.40 7.52
CA GLU A 378 19.16 -15.53 8.18
C GLU A 378 18.50 -14.41 9.01
N LEU A 379 17.17 -14.24 8.86
CA LEU A 379 16.44 -13.16 9.51
C LEU A 379 16.45 -13.24 11.05
N PRO A 380 16.21 -14.40 11.69
CA PRO A 380 16.23 -14.46 13.15
C PRO A 380 17.56 -14.04 13.76
N GLN A 381 18.67 -14.55 13.20
CA GLN A 381 20.01 -14.16 13.66
C GLN A 381 20.27 -12.67 13.42
N SER A 382 19.85 -12.14 12.27
CA SER A 382 20.00 -10.72 11.97
C SER A 382 19.27 -9.82 12.96
N ILE A 383 18.10 -10.24 13.45
CA ILE A 383 17.36 -9.55 14.52
C ILE A 383 18.14 -9.58 15.83
N ASP A 384 18.65 -10.75 16.24
CA ASP A 384 19.44 -10.87 17.48
C ASP A 384 20.67 -9.95 17.46
N ASP A 385 21.41 -9.93 16.35
CA ASP A 385 22.62 -9.09 16.21
C ASP A 385 22.31 -7.61 16.44
N VAL A 386 21.22 -7.11 15.86
CA VAL A 386 20.83 -5.69 15.98
C VAL A 386 20.32 -5.38 17.39
N LEU A 387 19.57 -6.30 18.00
CA LEU A 387 19.12 -6.16 19.39
C LEU A 387 20.31 -6.13 20.37
N GLN A 388 21.33 -6.97 20.16
CA GLN A 388 22.54 -6.98 20.99
C GLN A 388 23.36 -5.71 20.82
N SER A 389 23.55 -5.25 19.58
CA SER A 389 24.29 -4.01 19.27
C SER A 389 23.64 -2.78 19.90
N SER A 390 22.31 -2.75 19.95
CA SER A 390 21.52 -1.68 20.57
C SER A 390 21.68 -1.64 22.09
N LEU A 391 21.90 -2.80 22.73
CA LEU A 391 22.15 -2.89 24.18
C LEU A 391 23.59 -2.49 24.55
N GLY A 392 24.56 -2.76 23.66
CA GLY A 392 25.97 -2.41 23.87
C GLY A 392 26.25 -0.91 23.78
N SER A 393 25.49 -0.18 22.95
CA SER A 393 25.65 1.28 22.77
C SER A 393 25.01 2.13 23.87
N ALA A 394 24.28 1.51 24.81
CA ALA A 394 23.57 2.18 25.90
C ALA A 394 24.31 2.10 27.26
N LYS A 395 25.52 1.52 27.28
CA LYS A 395 26.45 1.52 28.41
C LYS A 395 27.57 2.51 28.13
#